data_AF-A0A9X1AXT2-F1
#
_entry.id   AF-A0A9X1AXT2-F1
#
_cell.length_a   1.000
_cell.length_b   1.000
_cell.length_c   1.000
_cell.angle_alpha   90.00
_cell.angle_beta   90.00
_cell.angle_gamma   90.00
#
_symmetry.space_group_name_H-M   'P 1'
#
loop_
_entity.id
_entity.type
_entity.pdbx_description
1 polymer ?
#
loop_
_entity_poly.entity_id
_entity_poly.type
_entity_poly.pdbx_seq_one_letter_code
_entity_poly.pdbx_strand_id
1 'polypeptide(L)'
;MNVYRGVHELIGHTPIVEITRFSLPKGVRLFAKLEFYNPGGSVKDRLGRELIEDALEKGLVTQGGTIIEPTAGNTGIGLALAALEHDLRVIVCVPEKFSIEKQELMKALGATVVHTPTEQGMTGAIAKAKELVNEIPNSYSPSQFANEANPRAYFKTLGPELWDALNGEINIFVAGAGTGGTFMGTASYLKEKNIDIKTVIVEPEGSILNGGKAGSHETEGIGLEFIPPFLKTSYFDEIHTISDRNAFLRVKELAQKEGLLVGSSSGAAFHASLLEAEKAAPGTNIVTIFPDSSERYLSKDIYKGWE
;
A
#
# COMPACT_ATOMS: atom_id res chain seq x y z
N MET A 1 24.49 6.53 14.24
CA MET A 1 24.26 5.37 13.37
C MET A 1 23.84 4.23 14.28
N ASN A 2 22.65 3.68 14.07
CA ASN A 2 22.14 2.57 14.87
C ASN A 2 22.58 1.25 14.22
N VAL A 3 22.81 0.22 15.03
CA VAL A 3 23.09 -1.14 14.56
C VAL A 3 21.85 -1.97 14.82
N TYR A 4 21.28 -2.54 13.76
CA TYR A 4 20.06 -3.35 13.79
C TYR A 4 20.41 -4.84 13.75
N ARG A 5 19.62 -5.70 14.41
CA ARG A 5 19.86 -7.15 14.49
C ARG A 5 19.22 -7.94 13.34
N GLY A 6 18.29 -7.32 12.62
CA GLY A 6 17.64 -7.92 11.46
C GLY A 6 16.97 -6.88 10.56
N VAL A 7 16.68 -7.29 9.33
CA VAL A 7 16.05 -6.41 8.33
C VAL A 7 14.63 -5.98 8.73
N HIS A 8 13.91 -6.78 9.52
CA HIS A 8 12.57 -6.47 10.02
C HIS A 8 12.57 -5.22 10.94
N GLU A 9 13.67 -4.94 11.65
CA GLU A 9 13.81 -3.73 12.48
C GLU A 9 13.89 -2.44 11.63
N LEU A 10 14.15 -2.58 10.33
CA LEU A 10 14.15 -1.46 9.36
C LEU A 10 12.75 -1.18 8.78
N ILE A 11 11.74 -2.00 9.09
CA ILE A 11 10.37 -1.77 8.63
C ILE A 11 9.77 -0.59 9.40
N GLY A 12 9.35 0.43 8.65
CA GLY A 12 8.85 1.68 9.15
C GLY A 12 9.92 2.76 9.25
N HIS A 13 9.64 3.82 10.02
CA HIS A 13 10.53 4.98 10.17
C HIS A 13 11.02 5.57 8.84
N THR A 14 10.18 5.50 7.81
CA THR A 14 10.50 5.96 6.46
C THR A 14 10.58 7.49 6.41
N PRO A 15 11.38 8.07 5.51
CA PRO A 15 11.47 9.53 5.40
C PRO A 15 10.16 10.14 4.90
N ILE A 16 9.93 11.38 5.30
CA ILE A 16 8.93 12.28 4.72
C ILE A 16 9.67 13.40 3.99
N VAL A 17 9.19 13.76 2.79
CA VAL A 17 9.80 14.79 1.96
C VAL A 17 8.76 15.83 1.57
N GLU A 18 9.11 17.10 1.70
CA GLU A 18 8.30 18.21 1.17
C GLU A 18 8.47 18.32 -0.34
N ILE A 19 7.35 18.44 -1.06
CA ILE A 19 7.31 18.67 -2.49
C ILE A 19 7.53 20.15 -2.75
N THR A 20 8.59 20.50 -3.49
CA THR A 20 9.07 21.89 -3.64
C THR A 20 9.16 22.38 -5.08
N ARG A 21 9.04 21.47 -6.05
CA ARG A 21 9.21 21.74 -7.49
C ARG A 21 7.90 21.84 -8.25
N PHE A 22 6.78 21.74 -7.53
CA PHE A 22 5.44 22.00 -8.05
C PHE A 22 4.91 23.32 -7.49
N SER A 23 4.26 24.10 -8.34
CA SER A 23 3.63 25.36 -7.90
C SER A 23 2.40 25.03 -7.06
N LEU A 24 2.41 25.43 -5.80
CA LEU A 24 1.28 25.33 -4.87
C LEU A 24 0.77 26.73 -4.51
N PRO A 25 -0.50 26.88 -4.08
CA PRO A 25 -0.97 28.14 -3.53
C PRO A 25 -0.12 28.63 -2.36
N LYS A 26 -0.04 29.96 -2.20
CA LYS A 26 0.84 30.58 -1.21
C LYS A 26 0.54 30.05 0.21
N GLY A 27 1.57 29.49 0.85
CA GLY A 27 1.48 28.98 2.22
C GLY A 27 0.88 27.58 2.33
N VAL A 28 0.53 26.92 1.21
CA VAL A 28 0.16 25.50 1.20
C VAL A 28 1.43 24.67 1.02
N ARG A 29 1.57 23.62 1.84
CA ARG A 29 2.71 22.69 1.80
C ARG A 29 2.20 21.28 1.56
N LEU A 30 2.94 20.51 0.77
CA LEU A 30 2.60 19.13 0.45
C LEU A 30 3.79 18.22 0.80
N PHE A 31 3.52 17.18 1.56
CA PHE A 31 4.51 16.23 2.03
C PHE A 31 4.20 14.81 1.53
N ALA A 32 5.22 14.09 1.10
CA ALA A 32 5.12 12.70 0.68
C ALA A 32 5.88 11.80 1.66
N LYS A 33 5.18 10.82 2.25
CA LYS A 33 5.77 9.76 3.06
C LYS A 33 6.23 8.63 2.14
N LEU A 34 7.53 8.35 2.16
CA LEU A 34 8.20 7.53 1.14
C LEU A 34 8.26 6.07 1.58
N GLU A 35 7.14 5.36 1.48
CA GLU A 35 7.03 3.97 1.92
C GLU A 35 7.80 2.97 1.05
N PHE A 36 8.29 3.40 -0.11
CA PHE A 36 9.24 2.62 -0.91
C PHE A 36 10.64 2.51 -0.30
N TYR A 37 10.96 3.25 0.76
CA TYR A 37 12.18 3.10 1.55
C TYR A 37 12.12 1.97 2.58
N ASN A 38 10.97 1.33 2.77
CA ASN A 38 10.94 0.08 3.54
C ASN A 38 11.86 -0.97 2.87
N PRO A 39 12.46 -1.90 3.63
CA PRO A 39 13.46 -2.84 3.12
C PRO A 39 12.98 -3.76 1.98
N GLY A 40 11.72 -4.19 2.02
CA GLY A 40 11.01 -4.93 0.97
C GLY A 40 10.43 -4.03 -0.13
N GLY A 41 10.66 -2.71 -0.06
CA GLY A 41 10.42 -1.71 -1.10
C GLY A 41 8.99 -1.20 -1.18
N SER A 42 8.16 -1.42 -0.15
CA SER A 42 6.80 -0.90 -0.14
C SER A 42 6.16 -0.76 1.24
N VAL A 43 5.03 -0.05 1.28
CA VAL A 43 4.13 0.06 2.45
C VAL A 43 3.64 -1.29 3.00
N LYS A 44 3.70 -2.36 2.19
CA LYS A 44 3.20 -3.70 2.56
C LYS A 44 4.13 -4.44 3.51
N ASP A 45 5.34 -3.97 3.73
CA ASP A 45 6.23 -4.53 4.74
C ASP A 45 5.64 -4.37 6.15
N ARG A 46 5.04 -3.20 6.43
CA ARG A 46 4.31 -2.95 7.68
C ARG A 46 3.16 -3.93 7.86
N LEU A 47 2.43 -4.20 6.78
CA LEU A 47 1.32 -5.14 6.78
C LEU A 47 1.81 -6.58 7.00
N GLY A 48 2.86 -6.99 6.29
CA GLY A 48 3.43 -8.32 6.42
C GLY A 48 3.84 -8.64 7.85
N ARG A 49 4.53 -7.69 8.50
CA ARG A 49 4.90 -7.79 9.92
C ARG A 49 3.67 -7.96 10.83
N GLU A 50 2.72 -7.03 10.77
CA GLU A 50 1.53 -7.09 11.64
C GLU A 50 0.68 -8.34 11.40
N LEU A 51 0.54 -8.82 10.16
CA LEU A 51 -0.24 -10.04 9.87
C LEU A 51 0.42 -11.30 10.45
N ILE A 52 1.75 -11.39 10.41
CA ILE A 52 2.48 -12.52 10.97
C ILE A 52 2.46 -12.48 12.51
N GLU A 53 2.73 -11.32 13.10
CA GLU A 53 2.65 -11.11 14.55
C GLU A 53 1.24 -11.44 15.06
N ASP A 54 0.18 -10.91 14.44
CA ASP A 54 -1.21 -11.16 14.83
C ASP A 54 -1.58 -12.65 14.71
N ALA A 55 -1.09 -13.35 13.69
CA ALA A 55 -1.33 -14.78 13.51
C ALA A 55 -0.63 -15.64 14.58
N LEU A 56 0.61 -15.29 14.94
CA LEU A 56 1.39 -15.97 15.98
C LEU A 56 0.82 -15.72 17.37
N GLU A 57 0.47 -14.46 17.69
CA GLU A 57 -0.13 -14.07 18.97
C GLU A 57 -1.45 -14.80 19.24
N LYS A 58 -2.24 -15.04 18.19
CA LYS A 58 -3.50 -15.79 18.27
C LYS A 58 -3.33 -17.31 18.19
N GLY A 59 -2.12 -17.81 17.95
CA GLY A 59 -1.85 -19.23 17.75
C GLY A 59 -2.51 -19.82 16.49
N LEU A 60 -2.81 -18.99 15.49
CA LEU A 60 -3.37 -19.42 14.19
C LEU A 60 -2.33 -20.14 13.34
N VAL A 61 -1.06 -19.79 13.56
CA VAL A 61 0.11 -20.51 13.07
C VAL A 61 1.13 -20.55 14.20
N THR A 62 1.98 -21.57 14.21
CA THR A 62 3.08 -21.73 15.17
C THR A 62 4.41 -21.89 14.44
N GLN A 63 5.52 -21.80 15.17
CA GLN A 63 6.88 -21.93 14.61
C GLN A 63 7.02 -23.16 13.69
N GLY A 64 7.69 -23.00 12.54
CA GLY A 64 7.79 -24.01 11.48
C GLY A 64 6.54 -24.13 10.59
N GLY A 65 5.51 -23.34 10.87
CA GLY A 65 4.25 -23.27 10.13
C GLY A 65 4.39 -22.61 8.76
N THR A 66 3.24 -22.45 8.09
CA THR A 66 3.19 -21.91 6.72
C THR A 66 2.13 -20.82 6.59
N ILE A 67 2.55 -19.63 6.17
CA ILE A 67 1.65 -18.57 5.72
C ILE A 67 1.31 -18.78 4.25
N ILE A 68 0.03 -18.73 3.91
CA ILE A 68 -0.46 -18.96 2.54
C ILE A 68 -1.34 -17.77 2.13
N GLU A 69 -0.91 -16.96 1.17
CA GLU A 69 -1.67 -15.77 0.75
C GLU A 69 -1.89 -15.75 -0.77
N PRO A 70 -3.13 -15.55 -1.26
CA PRO A 70 -3.38 -15.28 -2.66
C PRO A 70 -2.99 -13.83 -2.99
N THR A 71 -1.76 -13.63 -3.47
CA THR A 71 -1.28 -12.29 -3.83
C THR A 71 -0.13 -12.35 -4.84
N ALA A 72 -0.23 -11.52 -5.87
CA ALA A 72 0.82 -11.32 -6.86
C ALA A 72 1.59 -10.00 -6.67
N GLY A 73 1.37 -9.34 -5.53
CA GLY A 73 1.78 -7.96 -5.29
C GLY A 73 2.76 -7.82 -4.14
N ASN A 74 2.90 -6.57 -3.69
CA ASN A 74 3.79 -6.20 -2.60
C ASN A 74 3.47 -6.90 -1.26
N THR A 75 2.23 -7.36 -1.04
CA THR A 75 1.87 -8.11 0.18
C THR A 75 2.64 -9.41 0.31
N GLY A 76 2.87 -10.14 -0.78
CA GLY A 76 3.65 -11.38 -0.73
C GLY A 76 5.11 -11.13 -0.36
N ILE A 77 5.68 -10.02 -0.84
CA ILE A 77 7.05 -9.59 -0.50
C ILE A 77 7.13 -9.20 0.98
N GLY A 78 6.18 -8.40 1.47
CA GLY A 78 6.12 -8.02 2.89
C GLY A 78 5.97 -9.21 3.82
N LEU A 79 5.13 -10.20 3.46
CA LEU A 79 4.97 -11.45 4.21
C LEU A 79 6.25 -12.29 4.18
N ALA A 80 6.87 -12.47 3.01
CA ALA A 80 8.12 -13.22 2.87
C ALA A 80 9.24 -12.60 3.73
N LEU A 81 9.36 -11.27 3.74
CA LEU A 81 10.35 -10.57 4.55
C LEU A 81 10.10 -10.76 6.06
N ALA A 82 8.86 -10.58 6.51
CA ALA A 82 8.50 -10.70 7.93
C ALA A 82 8.58 -12.15 8.44
N ALA A 83 8.34 -13.14 7.58
CA ALA A 83 8.41 -14.56 7.96
C ALA A 83 9.83 -15.02 8.33
N LEU A 84 10.87 -14.33 7.85
CA LEU A 84 12.28 -14.65 8.12
C LEU A 84 12.63 -14.59 9.62
N GLU A 85 11.94 -13.76 10.40
CA GLU A 85 12.18 -13.62 11.83
C GLU A 85 11.58 -14.78 12.66
N HIS A 86 10.52 -15.40 12.15
CA HIS A 86 9.68 -16.31 12.92
C HIS A 86 9.79 -17.78 12.48
N ASP A 87 10.75 -18.12 11.61
CA ASP A 87 10.93 -19.47 11.07
C ASP A 87 9.61 -20.01 10.45
N LEU A 88 8.95 -19.14 9.68
CA LEU A 88 7.73 -19.47 8.95
C LEU A 88 8.03 -19.61 7.46
N ARG A 89 7.36 -20.58 6.83
CA ARG A 89 7.35 -20.71 5.36
C ARG A 89 6.28 -19.80 4.79
N VAL A 90 6.52 -19.28 3.58
CA VAL A 90 5.52 -18.48 2.85
C VAL A 90 5.23 -19.15 1.52
N ILE A 91 3.94 -19.37 1.24
CA ILE A 91 3.43 -19.78 -0.06
C ILE A 91 2.53 -18.67 -0.59
N VAL A 92 2.80 -18.24 -1.82
CA VAL A 92 1.97 -17.26 -2.52
C VAL A 92 1.29 -17.90 -3.72
N CYS A 93 -0.03 -17.76 -3.80
CA CYS A 93 -0.81 -18.22 -4.95
C CYS A 93 -0.98 -17.06 -5.94
N VAL A 94 -0.49 -17.22 -7.17
CA VAL A 94 -0.36 -16.13 -8.15
C VAL A 94 -0.85 -16.58 -9.53
N PRO A 95 -1.72 -15.81 -10.22
CA PRO A 95 -2.01 -16.08 -11.62
C PRO A 95 -0.77 -15.84 -12.51
N GLU A 96 -0.49 -16.72 -13.47
CA GLU A 96 0.77 -16.76 -14.23
C GLU A 96 1.19 -15.42 -14.88
N LYS A 97 0.25 -14.62 -15.38
CA LYS A 97 0.54 -13.36 -16.10
C LYS A 97 0.86 -12.14 -15.22
N PHE A 98 0.87 -12.26 -13.90
CA PHE A 98 1.18 -11.13 -13.02
C PHE A 98 2.69 -10.83 -12.96
N SER A 99 3.07 -9.65 -12.43
CA SER A 99 4.45 -9.13 -12.44
C SER A 99 5.50 -10.18 -12.13
N ILE A 100 6.41 -10.38 -13.08
CA ILE A 100 7.52 -11.34 -12.98
C ILE A 100 8.52 -10.84 -11.94
N GLU A 101 8.80 -9.54 -11.93
CA GLU A 101 9.74 -8.89 -11.01
C GLU A 101 9.34 -9.14 -9.57
N LYS A 102 8.05 -8.96 -9.23
CA LYS A 102 7.55 -9.19 -7.88
C LYS A 102 7.64 -10.67 -7.50
N GLN A 103 7.36 -11.59 -8.42
CA GLN A 103 7.50 -13.03 -8.18
C GLN A 103 8.96 -13.44 -7.93
N GLU A 104 9.91 -12.90 -8.68
CA GLU A 104 11.33 -13.16 -8.48
C GLU A 104 11.81 -12.62 -7.12
N LEU A 105 11.35 -11.44 -6.71
CA LEU A 105 11.64 -10.92 -5.36
C LEU A 105 11.08 -11.81 -4.25
N MET A 106 9.84 -12.33 -4.41
CA MET A 106 9.26 -13.26 -3.44
C MET A 106 10.09 -14.55 -3.32
N LYS A 107 10.50 -15.14 -4.46
CA LYS A 107 11.36 -16.33 -4.48
C LYS A 107 12.73 -16.06 -3.86
N ALA A 108 13.33 -14.90 -4.14
CA ALA A 108 14.61 -14.51 -3.55
C ALA A 108 14.54 -14.39 -2.02
N LEU A 109 13.38 -14.04 -1.47
CA LEU A 109 13.10 -14.03 -0.03
C LEU A 109 12.70 -15.41 0.53
N GLY A 110 12.74 -16.47 -0.28
CA GLY A 110 12.44 -17.84 0.14
C GLY A 110 10.96 -18.23 0.08
N ALA A 111 10.09 -17.39 -0.49
CA ALA A 111 8.70 -17.76 -0.69
C ALA A 111 8.55 -18.78 -1.83
N THR A 112 7.64 -19.74 -1.65
CA THR A 112 7.21 -20.66 -2.71
C THR A 112 6.08 -20.02 -3.51
N VAL A 113 6.27 -19.87 -4.82
CA VAL A 113 5.22 -19.34 -5.72
C VAL A 113 4.47 -20.50 -6.34
N VAL A 114 3.16 -20.56 -6.10
CA VAL A 114 2.23 -21.52 -6.71
C VAL A 114 1.43 -20.79 -7.77
N HIS A 115 1.64 -21.17 -9.03
CA HIS A 115 0.91 -20.58 -10.15
C HIS A 115 -0.51 -21.14 -10.27
N THR A 116 -1.44 -20.28 -10.65
CA THR A 116 -2.81 -20.66 -11.04
C THR A 116 -3.10 -20.20 -12.47
N PRO A 117 -4.03 -20.86 -13.19
CA PRO A 117 -4.41 -20.46 -14.55
C PRO A 117 -4.83 -19.00 -14.61
N THR A 118 -4.35 -18.27 -15.63
CA THR A 118 -4.61 -16.84 -15.77
C THR A 118 -6.09 -16.54 -15.94
N GLU A 119 -6.83 -17.41 -16.63
CA GLU A 119 -8.25 -17.27 -16.95
C GLU A 119 -9.13 -17.27 -15.69
N GLN A 120 -8.63 -17.83 -14.59
CA GLN A 120 -9.33 -17.84 -13.31
C GLN A 120 -9.03 -16.61 -12.46
N GLY A 121 -8.06 -15.79 -12.87
CA GLY A 121 -7.64 -14.57 -12.18
C GLY A 121 -7.39 -14.78 -10.68
N MET A 122 -7.67 -13.75 -9.88
CA MET A 122 -7.51 -13.80 -8.43
C MET A 122 -8.47 -14.78 -7.75
N THR A 123 -9.64 -15.05 -8.34
CA THR A 123 -10.57 -16.05 -7.81
C THR A 123 -9.93 -17.45 -7.79
N GLY A 124 -9.20 -17.82 -8.83
CA GLY A 124 -8.42 -19.06 -8.88
C GLY A 124 -7.31 -19.11 -7.83
N ALA A 125 -6.55 -18.02 -7.68
CA ALA A 125 -5.52 -17.90 -6.64
C ALA A 125 -6.09 -18.07 -5.22
N ILE A 126 -7.24 -17.45 -4.93
CA ILE A 126 -7.95 -17.57 -3.65
C ILE A 126 -8.41 -19.01 -3.42
N ALA A 127 -8.97 -19.67 -4.43
CA ALA A 127 -9.40 -21.07 -4.34
C ALA A 127 -8.20 -21.99 -4.03
N LYS A 128 -7.08 -21.80 -4.73
CA LYS A 128 -5.86 -22.58 -4.49
C LYS A 128 -5.26 -22.33 -3.10
N ALA A 129 -5.26 -21.09 -2.62
CA ALA A 129 -4.81 -20.79 -1.27
C ALA A 129 -5.66 -21.52 -0.21
N LYS A 130 -6.99 -21.56 -0.37
CA LYS A 130 -7.90 -22.30 0.53
C LYS A 130 -7.65 -23.81 0.50
N GLU A 131 -7.43 -24.38 -0.69
CA GLU A 131 -7.05 -25.79 -0.84
C GLU A 131 -5.78 -26.11 -0.06
N LEU A 132 -4.71 -25.33 -0.27
CA LEU A 132 -3.43 -25.54 0.41
C LEU A 132 -3.52 -25.37 1.93
N VAL A 133 -4.36 -24.44 2.42
CA VAL A 133 -4.60 -24.30 3.87
C VAL A 133 -5.23 -25.56 4.46
N ASN A 134 -6.12 -26.23 3.72
CA ASN A 134 -6.75 -27.48 4.18
C ASN A 134 -5.80 -28.69 4.12
N GLU A 135 -4.83 -28.67 3.22
CA GLU A 135 -3.88 -29.77 3.01
C GLU A 135 -2.63 -29.67 3.89
N ILE A 136 -2.16 -28.46 4.16
CA ILE A 136 -0.91 -28.21 4.87
C ILE A 136 -1.22 -28.01 6.36
N PRO A 137 -0.81 -28.93 7.26
CA PRO A 137 -0.99 -28.74 8.69
C PRO A 137 -0.16 -27.55 9.18
N ASN A 138 -0.62 -26.88 10.25
CA ASN A 138 0.00 -25.67 10.80
C ASN A 138 0.19 -24.59 9.71
N SER A 139 -0.87 -24.37 8.91
CA SER A 139 -0.91 -23.31 7.91
C SER A 139 -2.05 -22.34 8.15
N TYR A 140 -1.87 -21.10 7.69
CA TYR A 140 -2.83 -20.02 7.89
C TYR A 140 -2.81 -19.07 6.70
N SER A 141 -3.99 -18.57 6.32
CA SER A 141 -4.13 -17.51 5.31
C SER A 141 -4.57 -16.20 5.96
N PRO A 142 -3.71 -15.17 5.98
CA PRO A 142 -4.01 -13.89 6.61
C PRO A 142 -5.22 -13.16 6.02
N SER A 143 -5.51 -13.33 4.73
CA SER A 143 -6.67 -12.71 4.05
C SER A 143 -6.69 -11.19 4.18
N GLN A 144 -5.73 -10.50 3.55
CA GLN A 144 -5.51 -9.06 3.73
C GLN A 144 -6.75 -8.16 3.54
N PHE A 145 -7.73 -8.56 2.73
CA PHE A 145 -8.95 -7.78 2.48
C PHE A 145 -10.02 -7.90 3.57
N ALA A 146 -9.89 -8.85 4.50
CA ALA A 146 -10.88 -9.10 5.54
C ALA A 146 -10.30 -9.04 6.96
N ASN A 147 -8.98 -8.97 7.10
CA ASN A 147 -8.31 -9.02 8.40
C ASN A 147 -8.13 -7.62 9.00
N GLU A 148 -8.67 -7.40 10.21
CA GLU A 148 -8.55 -6.16 10.99
C GLU A 148 -7.11 -5.82 11.38
N ALA A 149 -6.19 -6.80 11.34
CA ALA A 149 -4.75 -6.53 11.46
C ALA A 149 -4.26 -5.60 10.33
N ASN A 150 -4.93 -5.56 9.17
CA ASN A 150 -4.54 -4.70 8.06
C ASN A 150 -4.60 -3.19 8.41
N PRO A 151 -5.76 -2.58 8.72
CA PRO A 151 -5.78 -1.20 9.17
C PRO A 151 -4.99 -0.99 10.47
N ARG A 152 -4.98 -1.97 11.38
CA ARG A 152 -4.24 -1.86 12.66
C ARG A 152 -2.73 -1.66 12.46
N ALA A 153 -2.13 -2.29 11.45
CA ALA A 153 -0.71 -2.12 11.11
C ALA A 153 -0.34 -0.64 10.96
N TYR A 154 -1.17 0.12 10.24
CA TYR A 154 -0.92 1.53 9.94
C TYR A 154 -1.37 2.45 11.07
N PHE A 155 -2.42 2.09 11.80
CA PHE A 155 -2.83 2.79 13.01
C PHE A 155 -1.72 2.78 14.08
N LYS A 156 -1.07 1.63 14.29
CA LYS A 156 0.01 1.47 15.28
C LYS A 156 1.32 2.13 14.87
N THR A 157 1.57 2.32 13.57
CA THR A 157 2.92 2.70 13.07
C THR A 157 2.89 3.94 12.18
N LEU A 158 2.32 3.84 10.99
CA LEU A 158 2.34 4.91 9.99
C LEU A 158 1.64 6.20 10.46
N GLY A 159 0.47 6.09 11.10
CA GLY A 159 -0.25 7.22 11.69
C GLY A 159 0.58 8.02 12.69
N PRO A 160 1.11 7.39 13.75
CA PRO A 160 2.03 8.03 14.70
C PRO A 160 3.24 8.66 14.01
N GLU A 161 3.90 7.94 13.09
CA GLU A 161 5.07 8.47 12.39
C GLU A 161 4.76 9.76 11.61
N LEU A 162 3.60 9.85 10.96
CA LEU A 162 3.20 11.08 10.26
C LEU A 162 2.94 12.22 11.23
N TRP A 163 2.19 11.94 12.30
CA TRP A 163 1.84 12.92 13.31
C TRP A 163 3.09 13.52 13.95
N ASP A 164 4.04 12.67 14.35
CA ASP A 164 5.27 13.10 15.00
C ASP A 164 6.19 13.85 14.02
N ALA A 165 6.33 13.36 12.78
CA ALA A 165 7.19 13.99 11.78
C ALA A 165 6.75 15.41 11.37
N LEU A 166 5.46 15.70 11.48
CA LEU A 166 4.87 17.01 11.17
C LEU A 166 4.43 17.77 12.43
N ASN A 167 4.86 17.33 13.63
CA ASN A 167 4.52 17.95 14.92
C ASN A 167 2.99 18.17 15.12
N GLY A 168 2.17 17.27 14.58
CA GLY A 168 0.71 17.38 14.60
C GLY A 168 0.11 18.41 13.63
N GLU A 169 0.93 19.11 12.84
CA GLU A 169 0.49 20.10 11.86
C GLU A 169 0.07 19.44 10.54
N ILE A 170 -0.96 18.59 10.59
CA ILE A 170 -1.57 17.97 9.41
C ILE A 170 -2.99 18.52 9.27
N ASN A 171 -3.36 18.98 8.08
CA ASN A 171 -4.72 19.44 7.78
C ASN A 171 -5.45 18.49 6.83
N ILE A 172 -4.74 17.92 5.85
CA ILE A 172 -5.32 17.02 4.86
C ILE A 172 -4.44 15.78 4.74
N PHE A 173 -5.03 14.59 4.88
CA PHE A 173 -4.39 13.31 4.61
C PHE A 173 -4.98 12.69 3.33
N VAL A 174 -4.12 12.33 2.38
CA VAL A 174 -4.51 11.78 1.09
C VAL A 174 -3.86 10.41 0.89
N ALA A 175 -4.64 9.36 0.64
CA ALA A 175 -4.06 8.04 0.36
C ALA A 175 -4.90 7.20 -0.62
N GLY A 176 -4.20 6.43 -1.46
CA GLY A 176 -4.81 5.48 -2.36
C GLY A 176 -5.34 4.22 -1.67
N ALA A 177 -6.43 3.68 -2.20
CA ALA A 177 -7.10 2.50 -1.65
C ALA A 177 -6.93 1.27 -2.56
N GLY A 178 -6.04 0.36 -2.15
CA GLY A 178 -6.02 -1.03 -2.64
C GLY A 178 -6.90 -1.88 -1.75
N THR A 179 -6.36 -2.41 -0.65
CA THR A 179 -7.19 -3.02 0.40
C THR A 179 -7.95 -1.99 1.25
N GLY A 180 -7.63 -0.70 1.13
CA GLY A 180 -8.13 0.36 2.02
C GLY A 180 -7.46 0.42 3.41
N GLY A 181 -6.63 -0.55 3.78
CA GLY A 181 -6.03 -0.64 5.12
C GLY A 181 -5.13 0.56 5.46
N THR A 182 -4.26 0.98 4.54
CA THR A 182 -3.38 2.14 4.73
C THR A 182 -4.16 3.41 4.99
N PHE A 183 -5.18 3.68 4.16
CA PHE A 183 -6.08 4.81 4.35
C PHE A 183 -6.78 4.71 5.71
N MET A 184 -7.46 3.59 5.97
CA MET A 184 -8.33 3.42 7.13
C MET A 184 -7.55 3.48 8.46
N GLY A 185 -6.43 2.77 8.56
CA GLY A 185 -5.61 2.77 9.78
C GLY A 185 -5.02 4.14 10.09
N THR A 186 -4.45 4.78 9.07
CA THR A 186 -3.81 6.10 9.22
C THR A 186 -4.85 7.19 9.50
N ALA A 187 -5.96 7.21 8.75
CA ALA A 187 -7.06 8.16 8.94
C ALA A 187 -7.69 8.02 10.33
N SER A 188 -7.90 6.79 10.81
CA SER A 188 -8.38 6.54 12.19
C SER A 188 -7.47 7.19 13.22
N TYR A 189 -6.16 6.93 13.16
CA TYR A 189 -5.22 7.49 14.11
C TYR A 189 -5.19 9.03 14.05
N LEU A 190 -5.14 9.60 12.85
CA LEU A 190 -5.09 11.05 12.67
C LEU A 190 -6.37 11.72 13.19
N LYS A 191 -7.56 11.16 12.92
CA LYS A 191 -8.82 11.70 13.45
C LYS A 191 -8.97 11.52 14.96
N GLU A 192 -8.33 10.52 15.58
CA GLU A 192 -8.24 10.44 17.04
C GLU A 192 -7.40 11.58 17.65
N LYS A 193 -6.38 12.06 16.92
CA LYS A 193 -5.56 13.20 17.35
C LYS A 193 -6.21 14.55 17.07
N ASN A 194 -6.83 14.68 15.91
CA ASN A 194 -7.57 15.87 15.50
C ASN A 194 -8.69 15.50 14.53
N ILE A 195 -9.93 15.60 14.98
CA ILE A 195 -11.12 15.24 14.19
C ILE A 195 -11.31 16.12 12.96
N ASP A 196 -10.76 17.34 12.96
CA ASP A 196 -10.88 18.32 11.89
C ASP A 196 -9.94 18.02 10.69
N ILE A 197 -9.07 17.02 10.81
CA ILE A 197 -8.23 16.59 9.68
C ILE A 197 -9.14 16.04 8.59
N LYS A 198 -9.05 16.64 7.40
CA LYS A 198 -9.71 16.14 6.20
C LYS A 198 -9.01 14.88 5.72
N THR A 199 -9.75 13.79 5.51
CA THR A 199 -9.22 12.52 5.02
C THR A 199 -9.80 12.19 3.65
N VAL A 200 -8.92 12.07 2.66
CA VAL A 200 -9.24 11.98 1.23
C VAL A 200 -8.75 10.64 0.69
N ILE A 201 -9.69 9.82 0.22
CA ILE A 201 -9.39 8.50 -0.33
C ILE A 201 -9.27 8.60 -1.85
N VAL A 202 -8.28 7.90 -2.41
CA VAL A 202 -7.97 7.96 -3.84
C VAL A 202 -8.20 6.60 -4.48
N GLU A 203 -8.88 6.60 -5.61
CA GLU A 203 -9.13 5.42 -6.44
C GLU A 203 -8.76 5.70 -7.90
N PRO A 204 -8.40 4.69 -8.69
CA PRO A 204 -8.29 4.84 -10.14
C PRO A 204 -9.69 4.86 -10.79
N GLU A 205 -9.76 5.32 -12.03
CA GLU A 205 -10.91 5.04 -12.89
C GLU A 205 -11.18 3.52 -12.96
N GLY A 206 -12.45 3.13 -13.08
CA GLY A 206 -12.84 1.72 -13.01
C GLY A 206 -12.95 1.15 -11.60
N SER A 207 -12.70 1.93 -10.55
CA SER A 207 -13.06 1.56 -9.17
C SER A 207 -14.47 2.04 -8.76
N ILE A 208 -14.97 1.56 -7.63
CA ILE A 208 -16.38 1.68 -7.22
C ILE A 208 -16.64 2.61 -6.03
N LEU A 209 -15.62 3.19 -5.39
CA LEU A 209 -15.82 3.97 -4.15
C LEU A 209 -16.68 5.21 -4.39
N ASN A 210 -16.52 5.86 -5.56
CA ASN A 210 -17.31 7.04 -5.92
C ASN A 210 -18.59 6.69 -6.72
N GLY A 211 -19.10 5.46 -6.59
CA GLY A 211 -20.32 4.99 -7.28
C GLY A 211 -20.14 4.65 -8.76
N GLY A 212 -18.89 4.59 -9.25
CA GLY A 212 -18.54 4.13 -10.58
C GLY A 212 -18.82 2.64 -10.79
N LYS A 213 -18.69 2.19 -12.06
CA LYS A 213 -18.75 0.76 -12.40
C LYS A 213 -17.34 0.18 -12.36
N ALA A 214 -17.22 -1.05 -11.86
CA ALA A 214 -15.99 -1.82 -11.92
C ALA A 214 -15.49 -1.94 -13.37
N GLY A 215 -14.20 -1.68 -13.59
CA GLY A 215 -13.56 -1.71 -14.89
C GLY A 215 -12.04 -1.84 -14.74
N SER A 216 -11.37 -2.18 -15.84
CA SER A 216 -9.91 -2.29 -15.88
C SER A 216 -9.22 -0.92 -15.78
N HIS A 217 -8.04 -0.90 -15.18
CA HIS A 217 -7.15 0.26 -15.09
C HIS A 217 -5.68 -0.18 -15.10
N GLU A 218 -4.80 0.66 -15.62
CA GLU A 218 -3.35 0.48 -15.68
C GLU A 218 -2.65 0.90 -14.38
N THR A 219 -3.27 1.78 -13.58
CA THR A 219 -2.77 2.16 -12.26
C THR A 219 -2.75 0.94 -11.34
N GLU A 220 -1.59 0.63 -10.76
CA GLU A 220 -1.37 -0.60 -10.00
C GLU A 220 -1.34 -0.36 -8.49
N GLY A 221 -1.92 -1.30 -7.75
CA GLY A 221 -1.88 -1.35 -6.28
C GLY A 221 -3.02 -0.63 -5.57
N ILE A 222 -3.83 0.13 -6.31
CA ILE A 222 -5.08 0.74 -5.86
C ILE A 222 -6.23 0.36 -6.81
N GLY A 223 -7.47 0.56 -6.38
CA GLY A 223 -8.66 0.10 -7.08
C GLY A 223 -9.33 -1.04 -6.32
N LEU A 224 -10.63 -0.87 -6.10
CA LEU A 224 -11.54 -1.79 -5.44
C LEU A 224 -12.73 -2.12 -6.34
N GLU A 225 -13.12 -3.40 -6.32
CA GLU A 225 -14.35 -3.93 -6.94
C GLU A 225 -15.42 -4.29 -5.90
N PHE A 226 -15.06 -4.29 -4.62
CA PHE A 226 -15.93 -4.48 -3.46
C PHE A 226 -15.42 -3.64 -2.30
N ILE A 227 -16.25 -3.39 -1.28
CA ILE A 227 -15.85 -2.62 -0.10
C ILE A 227 -15.36 -3.58 0.99
N PRO A 228 -14.07 -3.53 1.42
CA PRO A 228 -13.58 -4.31 2.55
C PRO A 228 -14.35 -3.98 3.84
N PRO A 229 -14.62 -4.97 4.72
CA PRO A 229 -15.49 -4.77 5.89
C PRO A 229 -14.95 -3.75 6.90
N PHE A 230 -13.63 -3.60 7.00
CA PHE A 230 -13.01 -2.61 7.88
C PHE A 230 -13.03 -1.19 7.30
N LEU A 231 -13.33 -1.04 6.00
CA LEU A 231 -13.27 0.25 5.32
C LEU A 231 -14.56 1.04 5.57
N LYS A 232 -14.49 2.05 6.44
CA LYS A 232 -15.65 2.84 6.89
C LYS A 232 -15.76 4.13 6.10
N THR A 233 -16.85 4.27 5.33
CA THR A 233 -17.12 5.46 4.50
C THR A 233 -17.28 6.75 5.31
N SER A 234 -17.56 6.65 6.62
CA SER A 234 -17.59 7.82 7.52
C SER A 234 -16.24 8.54 7.67
N TYR A 235 -15.15 7.93 7.20
CA TYR A 235 -13.82 8.55 7.14
C TYR A 235 -13.52 9.19 5.78
N PHE A 236 -14.46 9.16 4.82
CA PHE A 236 -14.23 9.70 3.48
C PHE A 236 -14.79 11.10 3.42
N ASP A 237 -13.96 12.11 3.73
CA ASP A 237 -14.38 13.51 3.59
C ASP A 237 -14.39 13.92 2.10
N GLU A 238 -13.62 13.23 1.26
CA GLU A 238 -13.60 13.39 -0.20
C GLU A 238 -13.10 12.09 -0.87
N ILE A 239 -13.57 11.83 -2.09
CA ILE A 239 -13.12 10.71 -2.93
C ILE A 239 -12.62 11.26 -4.27
N HIS A 240 -11.34 11.02 -4.59
CA HIS A 240 -10.78 11.37 -5.90
C HIS A 240 -10.64 10.13 -6.77
N THR A 241 -11.42 10.07 -7.85
CA THR A 241 -11.27 9.09 -8.93
C THR A 241 -10.27 9.63 -9.97
N ILE A 242 -9.11 8.98 -10.11
CA ILE A 242 -8.00 9.45 -10.94
C ILE A 242 -7.86 8.59 -12.19
N SER A 243 -7.83 9.21 -13.37
CA SER A 243 -7.56 8.49 -14.61
C SER A 243 -6.12 8.00 -14.68
N ASP A 244 -5.90 6.91 -15.40
CA ASP A 244 -4.56 6.38 -15.61
C ASP A 244 -3.65 7.43 -16.27
N ARG A 245 -4.21 8.19 -17.23
CA ARG A 245 -3.52 9.34 -17.83
C ARG A 245 -2.93 10.28 -16.79
N ASN A 246 -3.72 10.70 -15.82
CA ASN A 246 -3.26 11.65 -14.81
C ASN A 246 -2.25 11.00 -13.86
N ALA A 247 -2.47 9.75 -13.46
CA ALA A 247 -1.54 9.01 -12.61
C ALA A 247 -0.15 8.88 -13.26
N PHE A 248 -0.07 8.39 -14.50
CA PHE A 248 1.19 8.19 -15.21
C PHE A 248 1.89 9.50 -15.60
N LEU A 249 1.13 10.56 -15.94
CA LEU A 249 1.72 11.89 -16.11
C LEU A 249 2.39 12.38 -14.82
N ARG A 250 1.76 12.18 -13.66
CA ARG A 250 2.34 12.55 -12.37
C ARG A 250 3.59 11.74 -12.04
N VAL A 251 3.63 10.44 -12.36
CA VAL A 251 4.84 9.61 -12.17
C VAL A 251 6.02 10.21 -12.94
N LYS A 252 5.83 10.52 -14.22
CA LYS A 252 6.86 11.13 -15.06
C LYS A 252 7.33 12.47 -14.50
N GLU A 253 6.39 13.33 -14.10
CA GLU A 253 6.71 14.64 -13.55
C GLU A 253 7.43 14.56 -12.20
N LEU A 254 7.03 13.65 -11.30
CA LEU A 254 7.70 13.44 -10.01
C LEU A 254 9.16 13.00 -10.20
N ALA A 255 9.42 12.11 -11.15
CA ALA A 255 10.78 11.69 -11.47
C ALA A 255 11.60 12.86 -12.05
N GLN A 256 11.04 13.61 -13.00
CA GLN A 256 11.76 14.71 -13.67
C GLN A 256 11.99 15.93 -12.78
N LYS A 257 11.04 16.26 -11.91
CA LYS A 257 11.06 17.50 -11.11
C LYS A 257 11.66 17.26 -9.73
N GLU A 258 11.25 16.18 -9.04
CA GLU A 258 11.63 15.91 -7.65
C GLU A 258 12.68 14.79 -7.52
N GLY A 259 12.99 14.07 -8.60
CA GLY A 259 13.87 12.90 -8.54
C GLY A 259 13.23 11.70 -7.83
N LEU A 260 11.91 11.69 -7.65
CA LEU A 260 11.19 10.63 -6.94
C LEU A 260 10.78 9.52 -7.91
N LEU A 261 11.37 8.34 -7.73
CA LEU A 261 11.15 7.15 -8.57
C LEU A 261 10.05 6.26 -7.96
N VAL A 262 8.80 6.53 -8.34
CA VAL A 262 7.62 5.99 -7.65
C VAL A 262 6.65 5.24 -8.58
N GLY A 263 5.88 4.31 -8.01
CA GLY A 263 4.83 3.58 -8.72
C GLY A 263 3.63 4.44 -9.14
N SER A 264 2.77 3.92 -10.02
CA SER A 264 1.60 4.63 -10.56
C SER A 264 0.56 5.02 -9.50
N SER A 265 0.38 4.21 -8.46
CA SER A 265 -0.47 4.59 -7.30
C SER A 265 0.04 5.83 -6.55
N SER A 266 1.36 6.05 -6.50
CA SER A 266 1.94 7.30 -5.97
C SER A 266 1.59 8.49 -6.86
N GLY A 267 1.63 8.30 -8.18
CA GLY A 267 1.19 9.32 -9.15
C GLY A 267 -0.28 9.70 -8.97
N ALA A 268 -1.16 8.72 -8.75
CA ALA A 268 -2.58 8.95 -8.47
C ALA A 268 -2.79 9.71 -7.15
N ALA A 269 -2.17 9.25 -6.06
CA ALA A 269 -2.24 9.91 -4.75
C ALA A 269 -1.70 11.35 -4.80
N PHE A 270 -0.61 11.57 -5.55
CA PHE A 270 -0.03 12.88 -5.78
C PHE A 270 -0.97 13.79 -6.58
N HIS A 271 -1.58 13.27 -7.65
CA HIS A 271 -2.54 14.05 -8.44
C HIS A 271 -3.71 14.54 -7.58
N ALA A 272 -4.32 13.64 -6.80
CA ALA A 272 -5.38 13.99 -5.86
C ALA A 272 -4.91 15.05 -4.84
N SER A 273 -3.67 14.93 -4.35
CA SER A 273 -3.10 15.91 -3.42
C SER A 273 -2.93 17.30 -4.03
N LEU A 274 -2.61 17.40 -5.33
CA LEU A 274 -2.59 18.68 -6.05
C LEU A 274 -3.99 19.29 -6.18
N LEU A 275 -5.01 18.48 -6.46
CA LEU A 275 -6.41 18.95 -6.53
C LEU A 275 -6.90 19.47 -5.18
N GLU A 276 -6.47 18.86 -4.08
CA GLU A 276 -6.73 19.37 -2.73
C GLU A 276 -5.94 20.65 -2.44
N ALA A 277 -4.68 20.72 -2.86
CA ALA A 277 -3.83 21.90 -2.70
C ALA A 277 -4.42 23.13 -3.39
N GLU A 278 -4.98 22.97 -4.60
CA GLU A 278 -5.61 24.06 -5.37
C GLU A 278 -6.78 24.74 -4.64
N LYS A 279 -7.49 23.99 -3.78
CA LYS A 279 -8.65 24.46 -3.02
C LYS A 279 -8.28 24.88 -1.59
N ALA A 280 -7.05 24.64 -1.16
CA ALA A 280 -6.63 24.81 0.21
C ALA A 280 -6.38 26.29 0.59
N ALA A 281 -6.68 26.64 1.84
CA ALA A 281 -6.36 27.94 2.39
C ALA A 281 -4.84 28.06 2.70
N PRO A 282 -4.28 29.28 2.71
CA PRO A 282 -2.91 29.51 3.17
C PRO A 282 -2.66 28.93 4.57
N GLY A 283 -1.53 28.27 4.77
CA GLY A 283 -1.17 27.58 6.03
C GLY A 283 -1.55 26.09 6.06
N THR A 284 -2.17 25.56 5.00
CA THR A 284 -2.56 24.14 4.95
C THR A 284 -1.37 23.23 4.69
N ASN A 285 -1.19 22.24 5.55
CA ASN A 285 -0.26 21.13 5.35
C ASN A 285 -1.01 19.88 4.88
N ILE A 286 -0.65 19.39 3.69
CA ILE A 286 -1.20 18.19 3.06
C ILE A 286 -0.15 17.08 3.14
N VAL A 287 -0.54 15.88 3.53
CA VAL A 287 0.35 14.72 3.56
C VAL A 287 -0.23 13.55 2.75
N THR A 288 0.61 12.96 1.91
CA THR A 288 0.28 11.82 1.05
C THR A 288 1.26 10.67 1.22
N ILE A 289 0.88 9.48 0.75
CA ILE A 289 1.70 8.25 0.82
C ILE A 289 2.17 7.86 -0.57
N PHE A 290 3.48 7.63 -0.73
CA PHE A 290 4.08 7.02 -1.92
C PHE A 290 4.37 5.54 -1.64
N PRO A 291 3.50 4.60 -2.08
CA PRO A 291 3.48 3.26 -1.51
C PRO A 291 4.66 2.37 -1.90
N ASP A 292 5.20 2.52 -3.11
CA ASP A 292 6.28 1.69 -3.64
C ASP A 292 7.09 2.36 -4.78
N SER A 293 8.22 1.73 -5.12
CA SER A 293 9.19 2.20 -6.12
C SER A 293 8.77 1.81 -7.54
N SER A 294 9.11 2.67 -8.51
CA SER A 294 8.91 2.44 -9.94
C SER A 294 9.73 1.28 -10.53
N GLU A 295 10.83 0.87 -9.89
CA GLU A 295 11.77 -0.14 -10.42
C GLU A 295 11.09 -1.48 -10.75
N ARG A 296 9.99 -1.79 -10.04
CA ARG A 296 9.17 -3.01 -10.21
C ARG A 296 8.25 -2.97 -11.42
N TYR A 297 8.24 -1.86 -12.13
CA TYR A 297 7.33 -1.56 -13.23
C TYR A 297 8.07 -1.14 -14.51
N LEU A 298 9.40 -1.32 -14.55
CA LEU A 298 10.22 -0.94 -15.70
C LEU A 298 9.86 -1.72 -16.97
N SER A 299 9.47 -2.99 -16.85
CA SER A 299 9.00 -3.81 -17.97
C SER A 299 7.65 -3.37 -18.55
N LYS A 300 6.97 -2.42 -17.87
CA LYS A 300 5.68 -1.84 -18.28
C LYS A 300 5.81 -0.39 -18.76
N ASP A 301 7.03 0.06 -19.07
CA ASP A 301 7.29 1.41 -19.58
C ASP A 301 6.72 2.54 -18.69
N ILE A 302 6.76 2.37 -17.36
CA ILE A 302 6.11 3.27 -16.39
C ILE A 302 6.44 4.77 -16.57
N TYR A 303 7.60 5.10 -17.14
CA TYR A 303 8.05 6.48 -17.36
C TYR A 303 7.66 7.09 -18.71
N LYS A 304 7.05 6.32 -19.61
CA LYS A 304 6.62 6.85 -20.92
C LYS A 304 5.65 8.02 -20.76
N GLY A 305 4.87 8.01 -19.67
CA GLY A 305 3.79 8.94 -19.41
C GLY A 305 2.50 8.40 -20.03
N TRP A 306 1.68 9.29 -20.58
CA TRP A 306 0.47 8.92 -21.30
C TRP A 306 0.47 9.65 -22.64
N GLU A 307 0.81 8.93 -23.70
CA GLU A 307 0.81 9.40 -25.10
C GLU A 307 -0.25 8.67 -25.90
#